data_AF-A0A1H7Y7G4-F1
#
_entry.id   AF-A0A1H7Y7G4-F1
#
_cell.length_a   1.000
_cell.length_b   1.000
_cell.length_c   1.000
_cell.angle_alpha   90.00
_cell.angle_beta   90.00
_cell.angle_gamma   90.00
#
_symmetry.space_group_name_H-M   'P 1'
#
loop_
_entity.id
_entity.type
_entity.pdbx_description
1 polymer ?
#
loop_
_entity_poly.entity_id
_entity_poly.type
_entity_poly.pdbx_seq_one_letter_code
_entity_poly.pdbx_strand_id
1 'polypeptide(L)'
;MKEVTDTMRLEAAAALWEAVFELLNNRGGVKGKRAQVQAARERLGTSHLRLTVIGWVDAACQDWNEVREDQWDRCWDWDWIPEWLSHNVVWSDHNPTLMPKRIIPGKDA
;
A
#
# COMPACT_ATOMS: atom_id res chain seq x y z
N MET A 1 -6.40 11.05 -17.53
CA MET A 1 -6.38 10.07 -16.43
C MET A 1 -7.10 8.83 -16.90
N LYS A 2 -6.48 7.64 -16.81
CA LYS A 2 -7.20 6.37 -17.05
C LYS A 2 -8.29 6.25 -15.97
N GLU A 3 -9.47 5.78 -16.36
CA GLU A 3 -10.58 5.55 -15.42
C GLU A 3 -10.22 4.38 -14.50
N VAL A 4 -10.38 4.57 -13.18
CA VAL A 4 -10.18 3.50 -12.20
C VAL A 4 -11.43 2.61 -12.24
N THR A 5 -11.27 1.38 -12.71
CA THR A 5 -12.35 0.39 -12.78
C THR A 5 -12.58 -0.25 -11.41
N ASP A 6 -13.78 -0.80 -11.19
CA ASP A 6 -14.08 -1.51 -9.93
C ASP A 6 -13.22 -2.75 -9.75
N THR A 7 -12.90 -3.47 -10.83
CA THR A 7 -11.94 -4.57 -10.79
C THR A 7 -10.57 -4.09 -10.31
N MET A 8 -10.08 -2.97 -10.83
CA MET A 8 -8.80 -2.40 -10.40
C MET A 8 -8.80 -2.02 -8.92
N ARG A 9 -9.92 -1.48 -8.39
CA ARG A 9 -10.05 -1.19 -6.95
C ARG A 9 -10.01 -2.44 -6.10
N LEU A 10 -10.69 -3.51 -6.53
CA LEU A 10 -10.72 -4.79 -5.81
C LEU A 10 -9.34 -5.45 -5.78
N GLU A 11 -8.65 -5.48 -6.92
CA GLU A 11 -7.28 -5.97 -7.01
C GLU A 11 -6.34 -5.13 -6.13
N ALA A 12 -6.47 -3.80 -6.13
CA ALA A 12 -5.66 -2.93 -5.29
C ALA A 12 -5.92 -3.13 -3.80
N ALA A 13 -7.18 -3.33 -3.41
CA ALA A 13 -7.53 -3.65 -2.03
C ALA A 13 -6.90 -4.98 -1.58
N ALA A 14 -6.94 -6.00 -2.44
CA ALA A 14 -6.33 -7.30 -2.17
C ALA A 14 -4.81 -7.20 -2.05
N ALA A 15 -4.14 -6.59 -3.04
CA ALA A 15 -2.69 -6.42 -3.06
C ALA A 15 -2.17 -5.57 -1.88
N LEU A 16 -2.87 -4.47 -1.54
CA LEU A 16 -2.50 -3.65 -0.38
C LEU A 16 -2.62 -4.44 0.93
N TRP A 17 -3.70 -5.22 1.10
CA TRP A 17 -3.85 -6.06 2.29
C TRP A 17 -2.80 -7.17 2.36
N GLU A 18 -2.48 -7.80 1.22
CA GLU A 18 -1.40 -8.79 1.13
C GLU A 18 -0.06 -8.19 1.53
N ALA A 19 0.30 -7.01 1.02
CA ALA A 19 1.52 -6.31 1.42
C ALA A 19 1.59 -6.01 2.93
N VAL A 20 0.46 -5.63 3.55
CA VAL A 20 0.36 -5.45 5.01
C VAL A 20 0.49 -6.78 5.76
N PHE A 21 -0.08 -7.85 5.21
CA PHE A 21 0.02 -9.19 5.79
C PHE A 21 1.46 -9.72 5.72
N GLU A 22 2.16 -9.50 4.62
CA GLU A 22 3.58 -9.85 4.45
C GLU A 22 4.45 -9.11 5.50
N LEU A 23 4.23 -7.80 5.69
CA LEU A 23 4.87 -7.01 6.75
C LEU A 23 4.66 -7.61 8.16
N LEU A 24 3.45 -8.05 8.48
CA LEU A 24 3.13 -8.68 9.77
C LEU A 24 3.88 -10.01 9.96
N ASN A 25 4.04 -10.78 8.88
CA ASN A 25 4.66 -12.09 8.88
C ASN A 25 6.17 -12.09 8.66
N ASN A 26 6.80 -10.90 8.59
CA ASN A 26 8.24 -10.78 8.30
C ASN A 26 8.61 -11.41 6.94
N ARG A 27 7.68 -11.36 5.99
CA ARG A 27 7.88 -11.78 4.60
C ARG A 27 7.84 -10.53 3.72
N GLY A 28 8.61 -10.52 2.63
CA GLY A 28 8.79 -9.31 1.80
C GLY A 28 9.77 -8.28 2.38
N GLY A 29 10.63 -7.72 1.52
CA GLY A 29 11.86 -7.00 1.86
C GLY A 29 11.75 -5.66 2.60
N VAL A 30 10.57 -5.25 3.08
CA VAL A 30 10.38 -3.97 3.78
C VAL A 30 10.78 -4.11 5.26
N LYS A 31 12.09 -4.01 5.50
CA LYS A 31 12.67 -4.06 6.84
C LYS A 31 12.23 -2.84 7.67
N GLY A 32 11.86 -3.07 8.94
CA GLY A 32 11.75 -2.01 9.94
C GLY A 32 10.35 -1.45 10.25
N LYS A 33 9.28 -1.92 9.57
CA LYS A 33 7.90 -1.47 9.87
C LYS A 33 7.05 -2.47 10.64
N ARG A 34 7.43 -3.76 10.69
CA ARG A 34 6.64 -4.82 11.32
C ARG A 34 6.13 -4.49 12.72
N ALA A 35 7.01 -4.00 13.60
CA ALA A 35 6.62 -3.69 14.98
C ALA A 35 5.51 -2.63 15.04
N GLN A 36 5.55 -1.63 14.16
CA GLN A 36 4.55 -0.57 14.09
C GLN A 36 3.22 -1.10 13.53
N VAL A 37 3.27 -1.92 12.48
CA VAL A 37 2.09 -2.57 11.90
C VAL A 37 1.43 -3.53 12.90
N GLN A 38 2.25 -4.29 13.64
CA GLN A 38 1.79 -5.19 14.68
C GLN A 38 1.10 -4.42 15.82
N ALA A 39 1.70 -3.33 16.29
CA ALA A 39 1.09 -2.47 17.31
C ALA A 39 -0.26 -1.90 16.84
N ALA A 40 -0.35 -1.43 15.59
CA ALA A 40 -1.61 -0.98 14.99
C ALA A 40 -2.66 -2.10 14.94
N ARG A 41 -2.27 -3.30 14.51
CA ARG A 41 -3.17 -4.47 14.47
C ARG A 41 -3.68 -4.84 15.86
N GLU A 42 -2.81 -4.85 16.87
CA GLU A 42 -3.17 -5.18 18.25
C GLU A 42 -4.11 -4.15 18.86
N ARG A 43 -3.88 -2.86 18.57
CA ARG A 43 -4.68 -1.75 19.09
C ARG A 43 -6.05 -1.60 18.43
N LEU A 44 -6.09 -1.70 17.10
CA LEU A 44 -7.28 -1.43 16.27
C LEU A 44 -8.10 -2.70 16.00
N GLY A 45 -7.46 -3.87 16.03
CA GLY A 45 -8.01 -5.11 15.52
C GLY A 45 -7.90 -5.23 13.99
N THR A 46 -7.83 -6.46 13.50
CA THR A 46 -7.63 -6.77 12.07
C THR A 46 -8.72 -6.21 11.17
N SER A 47 -9.98 -6.17 11.61
CA SER A 47 -11.08 -5.66 10.79
C SER A 47 -11.00 -4.15 10.58
N HIS A 48 -10.68 -3.39 11.63
CA HIS A 48 -10.50 -1.94 11.50
C HIS A 48 -9.27 -1.63 10.63
N LEU A 49 -8.15 -2.31 10.87
CA LEU A 49 -6.94 -2.13 10.06
C LEU A 49 -7.21 -2.41 8.56
N ARG A 50 -8.00 -3.44 8.22
CA ARG A 50 -8.42 -3.69 6.83
C ARG A 50 -9.23 -2.54 6.23
N LEU A 51 -10.15 -1.94 7.00
CA LEU A 51 -10.90 -0.76 6.53
C LEU A 51 -9.98 0.44 6.33
N THR A 52 -8.99 0.65 7.21
CA THR A 52 -7.95 1.67 7.01
C THR A 52 -7.21 1.45 5.69
N VAL A 53 -6.78 0.21 5.41
CA VAL A 53 -6.08 -0.15 4.16
C VAL A 53 -6.96 0.05 2.93
N ILE A 54 -8.24 -0.33 2.99
CA ILE A 54 -9.22 -0.07 1.91
C ILE A 54 -9.32 1.43 1.61
N GLY A 55 -9.22 2.28 2.63
CA GLY A 55 -9.20 3.74 2.46
C GLY A 55 -8.04 4.28 1.62
N TRP A 56 -7.03 3.46 1.29
CA TRP A 56 -5.87 3.85 0.47
C TRP A 56 -6.00 3.45 -1.00
N VAL A 57 -7.03 2.65 -1.35
CA VAL A 57 -7.21 2.06 -2.68
C VAL A 57 -7.24 3.11 -3.77
N ASP A 58 -8.10 4.13 -3.64
CA ASP A 58 -8.23 5.15 -4.69
C ASP A 58 -6.92 5.93 -4.90
N ALA A 59 -6.15 6.16 -3.83
CA ALA A 59 -4.86 6.83 -3.92
C ALA A 59 -3.82 5.97 -4.65
N ALA A 60 -3.72 4.68 -4.32
CA ALA A 60 -2.84 3.74 -5.02
C ALA A 60 -3.22 3.60 -6.51
N CYS A 61 -4.52 3.51 -6.82
CA CYS A 61 -4.98 3.43 -8.20
C CYS A 61 -4.70 4.71 -9.00
N GLN A 62 -4.87 5.88 -8.37
CA GLN A 62 -4.53 7.17 -8.98
C GLN A 62 -3.04 7.27 -9.28
N ASP A 63 -2.20 6.94 -8.30
CA ASP A 63 -0.74 7.00 -8.44
C ASP A 63 -0.23 6.03 -9.50
N TRP A 64 -0.77 4.80 -9.56
CA TRP A 64 -0.44 3.83 -10.61
C TRP A 64 -0.79 4.36 -12.01
N ASN A 65 -1.91 5.06 -12.15
CA ASN A 65 -2.31 5.66 -13.43
C ASN A 65 -1.39 6.80 -13.90
N GLU A 66 -0.49 7.29 -13.05
CA GLU A 66 0.54 8.26 -13.43
C GLU A 66 1.84 7.60 -13.91
N VAL A 67 2.03 6.32 -13.64
CA VAL A 67 3.19 5.54 -14.11
C VAL A 67 3.00 5.20 -15.58
N ARG A 68 3.99 5.54 -16.41
CA ARG A 68 4.01 5.17 -17.82
C ARG A 68 4.47 3.72 -18.00
N GLU A 69 4.06 3.07 -19.08
CA GLU A 69 4.39 1.66 -19.34
C GLU A 69 5.90 1.38 -19.43
N ASP A 70 6.71 2.38 -19.78
CA ASP A 70 8.17 2.30 -19.85
C ASP A 70 8.87 2.62 -18.51
N GLN A 71 8.13 3.05 -17.49
CA GLN A 71 8.65 3.48 -16.20
C GLN A 71 8.64 2.39 -15.12
N TRP A 72 7.99 1.25 -15.38
CA TRP A 72 7.94 0.14 -14.46
C TRP A 72 7.88 -1.19 -15.21
N ASP A 73 8.93 -1.99 -15.06
CA ASP A 73 9.11 -3.30 -15.72
C ASP A 73 8.94 -4.49 -14.75
N ARG A 74 8.60 -4.21 -13.49
CA ARG A 74 8.39 -5.20 -12.42
C ARG A 74 6.91 -5.51 -12.18
N CYS A 75 6.64 -6.45 -11.28
CA CYS A 75 5.28 -6.88 -10.99
C CYS A 75 4.48 -5.79 -10.25
N TRP A 76 3.18 -5.68 -10.50
CA TRP A 76 2.37 -4.63 -9.90
C TRP A 76 2.03 -4.93 -8.43
N ASP A 77 1.54 -6.13 -8.14
CA ASP A 77 1.13 -6.62 -6.81
C ASP A 77 2.33 -7.04 -5.96
N TRP A 78 3.36 -7.66 -6.55
CA TRP A 78 4.53 -8.14 -5.79
C TRP A 78 5.65 -7.10 -5.61
N ASP A 79 5.75 -6.11 -6.50
CA ASP A 79 6.80 -5.09 -6.41
C ASP A 79 6.23 -3.69 -6.19
N TRP A 80 5.30 -3.23 -7.04
CA TRP A 80 4.87 -1.82 -7.01
C TRP A 80 4.07 -1.47 -5.77
N ILE A 81 3.05 -2.28 -5.43
CA ILE A 81 2.19 -2.05 -4.26
C ILE A 81 2.99 -2.08 -2.94
N PRO A 82 3.85 -3.08 -2.67
CA PRO A 82 4.69 -3.08 -1.48
C PRO A 82 5.63 -1.88 -1.40
N GLU A 83 6.23 -1.48 -2.52
CA GLU A 83 7.13 -0.33 -2.57
C GLU A 83 6.37 0.98 -2.32
N TRP A 84 5.23 1.17 -2.99
CA TRP A 84 4.32 2.30 -2.79
C TRP A 84 3.87 2.40 -1.33
N LEU A 85 3.45 1.30 -0.72
CA LEU A 85 3.00 1.26 0.66
C LEU A 85 4.15 1.62 1.63
N SER A 86 5.36 1.14 1.36
CA SER A 86 6.54 1.42 2.20
C SER A 86 6.92 2.90 2.23
N HIS A 87 6.73 3.60 1.11
CA HIS A 87 7.02 5.02 0.98
C HIS A 87 5.89 5.91 1.49
N ASN A 88 4.63 5.48 1.33
CA ASN A 88 3.49 6.37 1.46
C ASN A 88 2.67 6.19 2.73
N VAL A 89 2.89 5.14 3.53
CA VAL A 89 2.15 4.91 4.77
C VAL A 89 2.99 5.27 6.00
N VAL A 90 2.46 6.21 6.78
CA VAL A 90 2.94 6.52 8.13
C VAL A 90 2.28 5.57 9.11
N TRP A 91 3.04 4.60 9.59
CA TRP A 91 2.56 3.63 10.58
C TRP A 91 2.49 4.25 11.99
N SER A 92 1.31 4.15 12.60
CA SER A 92 1.01 4.52 13.99
C SER A 92 0.06 3.47 14.57
N ASP A 93 0.13 3.25 15.88
CA ASP A 93 -0.76 2.36 16.61
C ASP A 93 -2.20 2.88 16.74
N HIS A 94 -2.43 4.19 16.56
CA HIS A 94 -3.76 4.81 16.69
C HIS A 94 -4.44 5.07 15.34
N ASN A 95 -3.68 5.45 14.32
CA ASN A 95 -4.22 5.75 13.00
C ASN A 95 -3.12 5.73 11.92
N PRO A 96 -2.84 4.59 11.28
CA PRO A 96 -2.00 4.55 10.08
C PRO A 96 -2.59 5.45 9.00
N THR A 97 -1.79 6.33 8.42
CA THR A 97 -2.26 7.34 7.45
C THR A 97 -1.36 7.44 6.24
N LEU A 98 -1.92 7.89 5.12
CA LEU A 98 -1.14 8.22 3.94
C LEU A 98 -0.37 9.53 4.15
N MET A 99 0.82 9.59 3.58
CA MET A 99 1.59 10.81 3.49
C MET A 99 0.85 11.85 2.64
N PRO A 100 0.86 13.15 3.03
CA PRO A 100 0.22 14.22 2.26
C PRO A 100 0.80 14.37 0.84
N LYS A 101 2.11 14.14 0.71
CA LYS A 101 2.80 14.05 -0.57
C LYS A 101 3.25 12.61 -0.76
N ARG A 102 2.72 11.95 -1.79
CA ARG A 102 3.05 10.56 -2.12
C ARG A 102 4.22 10.49 -3.09
N ILE A 103 5.04 9.45 -2.94
CA ILE A 103 6.11 9.05 -3.86
C ILE A 103 5.54 7.96 -4.75
N ILE A 104 5.61 8.13 -6.06
CA ILE A 104 5.10 7.17 -7.03
C ILE A 104 6.27 6.34 -7.56
N PRO A 105 6.39 5.05 -7.19
CA PRO A 105 7.47 4.18 -7.70
C PRO A 105 7.43 4.10 -9.23
N GLY A 106 8.62 4.18 -9.85
CA GLY A 106 8.79 4.26 -11.31
C GLY A 106 8.69 5.67 -11.89
N LYS A 107 8.06 6.62 -11.18
CA LYS A 107 7.95 8.02 -11.62
C LYS A 107 8.84 8.97 -10.82
N ASP A 108 8.83 8.87 -9.50
CA ASP A 108 9.52 9.79 -8.58
C ASP A 108 10.78 9.17 -7.93
N ALA A 109 11.01 7.88 -8.16
CA ALA A 109 12.11 7.09 -7.61
C ALA A 109 13.18 6.81 -8.67
#